data_AF-A0A1S8L6U4-F1
#
_entry.id   AF-A0A1S8L6U4-F1
#
_cell.length_a   1.000
_cell.length_b   1.000
_cell.length_c   1.000
_cell.angle_alpha   90.00
_cell.angle_beta   90.00
_cell.angle_gamma   90.00
#
_symmetry.space_group_name_H-M   'P 1'
#
loop_
_entity.id
_entity.type
_entity.pdbx_description
1 polymer ?
#
loop_
_entity_poly.entity_id
_entity_poly.type
_entity_poly.pdbx_seq_one_letter_code
_entity_poly.pdbx_strand_id
1 'polypeptide(L)'
;MNNLDFNNVSIRGRFIFAVNCLFKVINKFHIATNFDTFIVNLLEYTNCPKMELWETKIKLLLPEELNNKTLSYEFDYDEDLEEEDQKFLTNIFLEVLSVGMANLYKKFENDITLKHVKNIVNLLNKNDLDLPSIDKIKFSSISENDGLGNAFKCKIGYDDAYEYEMHYVVNVVND
;
A
#
# COMPACT_ATOMS: atom_id res chain seq x y z
N MET A 1 4.07 -21.50 -2.89
CA MET A 1 4.09 -20.09 -2.45
C MET A 1 5.37 -19.46 -2.96
N ASN A 2 5.27 -18.41 -3.77
CA ASN A 2 6.45 -17.61 -4.15
C ASN A 2 7.01 -16.95 -2.88
N ASN A 3 8.24 -17.32 -2.50
CA ASN A 3 8.89 -16.78 -1.31
C ASN A 3 9.54 -15.44 -1.70
N LEU A 4 8.77 -14.36 -1.64
CA LEU A 4 9.27 -13.02 -1.91
C LEU A 4 10.22 -12.58 -0.79
N ASP A 5 11.46 -12.23 -1.14
CA ASP A 5 12.47 -11.78 -0.17
C ASP A 5 12.45 -10.26 -0.01
N PHE A 6 11.90 -9.81 1.12
CA PHE A 6 11.83 -8.39 1.48
C PHE A 6 12.96 -7.93 2.41
N ASN A 7 13.89 -8.82 2.80
CA ASN A 7 14.88 -8.51 3.84
C ASN A 7 15.77 -7.32 3.48
N ASN A 8 16.04 -7.12 2.19
CA ASN A 8 16.86 -6.01 1.69
C ASN A 8 16.03 -4.81 1.16
N VAL A 9 14.70 -4.90 1.18
CA VAL A 9 13.80 -3.84 0.71
C VAL A 9 13.50 -2.88 1.86
N SER A 10 13.55 -1.58 1.60
CA SER A 10 13.24 -0.52 2.57
C SER A 10 11.77 -0.51 3.02
N ILE A 11 11.44 0.30 4.03
CA ILE A 11 10.02 0.53 4.40
C ILE A 11 9.24 1.17 3.25
N ARG A 12 9.78 2.20 2.58
CA ARG A 12 9.08 2.84 1.44
C ARG A 12 8.84 1.85 0.31
N GLY A 13 9.80 0.97 0.02
CA GLY A 13 9.64 -0.10 -0.96
C GLY A 13 8.54 -1.09 -0.55
N ARG A 14 8.53 -1.54 0.71
CA ARG A 14 7.49 -2.44 1.26
C ARG A 14 6.10 -1.82 1.28
N PHE A 15 6.02 -0.55 1.64
CA PHE A 15 4.76 0.19 1.61
C PHE A 15 4.18 0.23 0.20
N ILE A 16 5.01 0.52 -0.79
CA ILE A 16 4.60 0.51 -2.19
C ILE A 16 4.22 -0.89 -2.69
N PHE A 17 4.94 -1.92 -2.27
CA PHE A 17 4.52 -3.30 -2.54
C PHE A 17 3.10 -3.54 -2.03
N ALA A 18 2.83 -3.12 -0.79
CA ALA A 18 1.52 -3.25 -0.16
C ALA A 18 0.44 -2.48 -0.94
N VAL A 19 0.73 -1.27 -1.40
CA VAL A 19 -0.22 -0.50 -2.24
C VAL A 19 -0.45 -1.19 -3.59
N ASN A 20 0.57 -1.77 -4.23
CA ASN A 20 0.36 -2.58 -5.45
C ASN A 20 -0.54 -3.80 -5.20
N CYS A 21 -0.43 -4.44 -4.03
CA CYS A 21 -1.33 -5.52 -3.66
C CYS A 21 -2.77 -5.01 -3.51
N LEU A 22 -2.96 -3.81 -2.95
CA LEU A 22 -4.28 -3.17 -2.88
C LEU A 22 -4.85 -2.92 -4.28
N PHE A 23 -4.04 -2.47 -5.26
CA PHE A 23 -4.50 -2.32 -6.64
C PHE A 23 -4.99 -3.63 -7.25
N LYS A 24 -4.34 -4.76 -6.96
CA LYS A 24 -4.81 -6.08 -7.41
C LYS A 24 -6.21 -6.40 -6.90
N VAL A 25 -6.53 -6.00 -5.68
CA VAL A 25 -7.86 -6.21 -5.08
C VAL A 25 -8.88 -5.22 -5.65
N ILE A 26 -8.52 -3.95 -5.80
CA ILE A 26 -9.38 -2.93 -6.42
C ILE A 26 -9.76 -3.34 -7.85
N ASN A 27 -8.77 -3.80 -8.64
CA ASN A 27 -9.01 -4.25 -10.02
C ASN A 27 -9.89 -5.50 -10.07
N LYS A 28 -9.69 -6.47 -9.17
CA LYS A 28 -10.53 -7.69 -9.06
C LYS A 28 -12.01 -7.34 -8.92
N PHE A 29 -12.29 -6.29 -8.15
CA PHE A 29 -13.66 -5.87 -7.83
C PHE A 29 -14.17 -4.72 -8.70
N HIS A 30 -13.40 -4.30 -9.71
CA HIS A 30 -13.76 -3.20 -10.62
C HIS A 30 -14.21 -1.91 -9.90
N ILE A 31 -13.58 -1.58 -8.77
CA ILE A 31 -13.98 -0.41 -7.99
C ILE A 31 -13.47 0.86 -8.69
N ALA A 32 -14.33 1.48 -9.49
CA ALA A 32 -13.95 2.51 -10.45
C ALA A 32 -13.99 3.94 -9.87
N THR A 33 -14.75 4.20 -8.80
CA THR A 33 -15.10 5.56 -8.37
C THR A 33 -14.41 5.98 -7.07
N ASN A 34 -13.88 7.22 -7.06
CA ASN A 34 -13.34 7.97 -5.91
C ASN A 34 -12.08 7.44 -5.20
N PHE A 35 -11.47 6.33 -5.64
CA PHE A 35 -10.22 5.83 -5.05
C PHE A 35 -8.99 6.71 -5.35
N ASP A 36 -8.99 7.48 -6.44
CA ASP A 36 -7.84 8.28 -6.87
C ASP A 36 -7.28 9.19 -5.77
N THR A 37 -8.16 9.96 -5.12
CA THR A 37 -7.76 10.86 -4.02
C THR A 37 -7.16 10.08 -2.85
N PHE A 38 -7.79 8.96 -2.51
CA PHE A 38 -7.32 8.11 -1.42
C PHE A 38 -5.93 7.52 -1.73
N ILE A 39 -5.75 6.97 -2.93
CA ILE A 39 -4.49 6.39 -3.38
C ILE A 39 -3.41 7.47 -3.50
N VAL A 40 -3.72 8.65 -4.02
CA VAL A 40 -2.77 9.78 -4.07
C VAL A 40 -2.28 10.12 -2.66
N ASN A 41 -3.18 10.19 -1.67
CA ASN A 41 -2.81 10.42 -0.27
C ASN A 41 -1.95 9.29 0.33
N LEU A 42 -2.21 8.03 -0.01
CA LEU A 42 -1.32 6.92 0.36
C LEU A 42 0.08 7.12 -0.24
N LEU A 43 0.16 7.39 -1.54
CA LEU A 43 1.42 7.47 -2.27
C LEU A 43 2.32 8.63 -1.82
N GLU A 44 1.75 9.69 -1.25
CA GLU A 44 2.52 10.77 -0.62
C GLU A 44 3.54 10.23 0.39
N TYR A 45 3.30 9.09 1.05
CA TYR A 45 4.24 8.43 1.97
C TYR A 45 5.66 8.31 1.39
N THR A 46 5.77 7.97 0.11
CA THR A 46 7.05 7.70 -0.55
C THR A 46 7.94 8.92 -0.71
N ASN A 47 7.34 10.12 -0.69
CA ASN A 47 8.04 11.38 -0.88
C ASN A 47 7.73 12.42 0.21
N CYS A 48 7.04 12.03 1.28
CA CYS A 48 6.66 12.96 2.33
C CYS A 48 7.89 13.35 3.16
N PRO A 49 8.21 14.65 3.30
CA PRO A 49 9.31 15.10 4.14
C PRO A 49 8.98 15.05 5.63
N LYS A 50 7.71 14.95 6.02
CA LYS A 50 7.23 14.93 7.41
C LYS A 50 6.14 13.89 7.57
N MET A 51 6.50 12.73 8.10
CA MET A 51 5.60 11.57 8.13
C MET A 51 4.39 11.79 9.05
N GLU A 52 4.47 12.71 10.02
CA GLU A 52 3.35 13.11 10.88
C GLU A 52 2.24 13.82 10.09
N LEU A 53 2.62 14.60 9.05
CA LEU A 53 1.65 15.23 8.17
C LEU A 53 0.94 14.18 7.31
N TRP A 54 1.69 13.19 6.82
CA TRP A 54 1.11 12.08 6.09
C TRP A 54 0.13 11.29 6.98
N GLU A 55 0.53 10.99 8.23
CA GLU A 55 -0.34 10.27 9.16
C GLU A 55 -1.62 11.06 9.48
N THR A 56 -1.51 12.36 9.68
CA THR A 56 -2.69 13.21 9.91
C THR A 56 -3.65 13.16 8.73
N LYS A 57 -3.13 13.25 7.49
CA LYS A 57 -3.95 13.13 6.27
C LYS A 57 -4.62 11.77 6.17
N ILE A 58 -3.86 10.68 6.39
CA ILE A 58 -4.41 9.33 6.20
C ILE A 58 -5.42 8.94 7.28
N LYS A 59 -5.26 9.46 8.51
CA LYS A 59 -6.25 9.30 9.59
C LYS A 59 -7.59 9.93 9.28
N LEU A 60 -7.64 11.00 8.49
CA LEU A 60 -8.90 11.59 8.02
C LEU A 60 -9.62 10.71 7.00
N LEU A 61 -8.91 9.74 6.41
CA LEU A 61 -9.47 8.77 5.45
C LEU A 61 -9.82 7.43 6.11
N LEU A 62 -9.49 7.27 7.40
CA LEU A 62 -9.86 6.10 8.19
C LEU A 62 -11.30 6.23 8.72
N PRO A 63 -12.05 5.13 8.83
CA PRO A 63 -13.36 5.14 9.47
C PRO A 63 -13.30 5.68 10.88
N GLU A 64 -14.28 6.52 11.24
CA GLU A 64 -14.41 7.10 12.57
C GLU A 64 -14.52 6.01 13.66
N GLU A 65 -15.00 4.82 13.29
CA GLU A 65 -15.05 3.65 14.15
C GLU A 65 -14.33 2.44 13.53
N LEU A 66 -13.26 1.97 14.17
CA LEU A 66 -12.55 0.72 13.81
C LEU A 66 -13.45 -0.53 13.79
N ASN A 67 -14.59 -0.49 14.47
CA ASN A 67 -15.56 -1.58 14.54
C ASN A 67 -16.53 -1.62 13.37
N ASN A 68 -16.64 -0.54 12.58
CA ASN A 68 -17.65 -0.48 11.53
C ASN A 68 -17.25 -1.28 10.28
N LYS A 69 -15.96 -1.62 10.11
CA LYS A 69 -15.37 -2.33 8.94
C LYS A 69 -15.64 -1.68 7.56
N THR A 70 -16.57 -0.75 7.46
CA THR A 70 -16.71 0.24 6.42
C THR A 70 -15.72 1.36 6.70
N LEU A 71 -14.99 1.78 5.69
CA LEU A 71 -14.07 2.92 5.76
C LEU A 71 -14.90 4.23 5.81
N SER A 72 -14.41 5.34 6.41
CA SER A 72 -15.18 6.61 6.50
C SER A 72 -15.35 7.27 5.14
N TYR A 73 -14.42 6.97 4.24
CA TYR A 73 -14.62 7.19 2.85
C TYR A 73 -15.77 6.28 2.43
N GLU A 74 -16.91 6.86 2.06
CA GLU A 74 -17.93 6.19 1.27
C GLU A 74 -17.26 5.73 -0.01
N PHE A 75 -16.57 4.59 0.06
CA PHE A 75 -16.25 3.83 -1.11
C PHE A 75 -17.60 3.46 -1.66
N ASP A 76 -17.95 4.12 -2.76
CA ASP A 76 -19.08 3.80 -3.60
C ASP A 76 -18.72 2.44 -4.21
N TYR A 77 -18.90 1.40 -3.39
CA TYR A 77 -18.88 0.04 -3.89
C TYR A 77 -19.99 -0.02 -4.92
N ASP A 78 -19.73 -0.65 -6.06
CA ASP A 78 -20.85 -1.10 -6.88
C ASP A 78 -21.78 -1.89 -5.94
N GLU A 79 -23.09 -1.61 -5.97
CA GLU A 79 -24.07 -2.06 -4.93
C GLU A 79 -24.11 -3.60 -4.75
N ASP A 80 -23.40 -4.34 -5.59
CA ASP A 80 -23.31 -5.79 -5.70
C ASP A 80 -22.10 -6.43 -4.97
N LEU A 81 -21.28 -5.69 -4.22
CA LEU A 81 -20.08 -6.24 -3.56
C LEU A 81 -20.44 -6.99 -2.26
N GLU A 82 -20.28 -8.30 -2.24
CA GLU A 82 -20.60 -9.18 -1.09
C GLU A 82 -19.83 -8.80 0.19
N GLU A 83 -20.40 -9.07 1.36
CA GLU A 83 -19.80 -8.71 2.67
C GLU A 83 -18.37 -9.28 2.84
N GLU A 84 -18.14 -10.50 2.33
CA GLU A 84 -16.83 -11.15 2.39
C GLU A 84 -15.76 -10.42 1.58
N ASP A 85 -16.13 -9.88 0.41
CA ASP A 85 -15.25 -9.12 -0.47
C ASP A 85 -14.95 -7.73 0.10
N GLN A 86 -15.95 -7.07 0.69
CA GLN A 86 -15.76 -5.82 1.43
C GLN A 86 -14.78 -6.03 2.59
N LYS A 87 -14.96 -7.12 3.36
CA LYS A 87 -14.07 -7.47 4.46
C LYS A 87 -12.66 -7.78 3.97
N PHE A 88 -12.51 -8.46 2.83
CA PHE A 88 -11.21 -8.73 2.24
C PHE A 88 -10.49 -7.42 1.85
N LEU A 89 -11.17 -6.51 1.15
CA LEU A 89 -10.63 -5.21 0.79
C LEU A 89 -10.21 -4.41 2.04
N THR A 90 -11.10 -4.30 3.04
CA THR A 90 -10.81 -3.60 4.30
C THR A 90 -9.59 -4.19 5.01
N ASN A 91 -9.46 -5.52 5.06
CA ASN A 91 -8.29 -6.15 5.68
C ASN A 91 -6.99 -5.79 4.97
N ILE A 92 -6.99 -5.80 3.63
CA ILE A 92 -5.82 -5.42 2.84
C ILE A 92 -5.45 -3.96 3.08
N PHE A 93 -6.45 -3.07 3.06
CA PHE A 93 -6.29 -1.66 3.35
C PHE A 93 -5.67 -1.40 4.73
N LEU A 94 -6.19 -2.04 5.78
CA LEU A 94 -5.68 -1.86 7.14
C LEU A 94 -4.24 -2.35 7.29
N GLU A 95 -3.89 -3.44 6.59
CA GLU A 95 -2.51 -3.93 6.56
C GLU A 95 -1.58 -2.96 5.81
N VAL A 96 -2.01 -2.36 4.69
CA VAL A 96 -1.25 -1.31 3.97
C VAL A 96 -0.94 -0.14 4.89
N LEU A 97 -1.94 0.35 5.63
CA LEU A 97 -1.75 1.43 6.58
C LEU A 97 -0.82 1.04 7.72
N SER A 98 -0.94 -0.20 8.22
CA SER A 98 -0.06 -0.72 9.26
C SER A 98 1.41 -0.75 8.80
N VAL A 99 1.69 -1.06 7.53
CA VAL A 99 3.06 -0.95 6.97
C VAL A 99 3.57 0.49 7.06
N GLY A 100 2.77 1.48 6.66
CA GLY A 100 3.18 2.89 6.68
C GLY A 100 3.33 3.46 8.09
N MET A 101 2.47 3.03 9.03
CA MET A 101 2.44 3.53 10.41
C MET A 101 3.46 2.88 11.35
N ALA A 102 3.89 1.64 11.06
CA ALA A 102 4.70 0.80 11.94
C ALA A 102 5.94 1.45 12.56
N ASN A 103 6.56 2.40 11.85
CA ASN A 103 7.84 3.02 12.24
C ASN A 103 7.77 4.56 12.35
N LEU A 104 6.58 5.15 12.41
CA LEU A 104 6.44 6.62 12.51
C LEU A 104 7.03 7.20 13.80
N TYR A 105 6.90 6.45 14.91
CA TYR A 105 7.17 6.95 16.26
C TYR A 105 8.23 6.14 17.01
N LYS A 106 8.91 5.24 16.31
CA LYS A 106 9.91 4.34 16.90
C LYS A 106 11.13 4.25 16.01
N LYS A 107 12.24 3.81 16.59
CA LYS A 107 13.43 3.42 15.82
C LYS A 107 13.03 2.33 14.84
N PHE A 108 13.64 2.33 13.65
CA PHE A 108 13.42 1.33 12.61
C PHE A 108 13.41 -0.11 13.17
N GLU A 109 12.27 -0.77 13.04
CA GLU A 109 12.05 -2.19 13.36
C GLU A 109 11.60 -2.92 12.09
N ASN A 110 12.56 -3.64 11.52
CA ASN A 110 12.40 -4.40 10.28
C ASN A 110 11.21 -5.37 10.32
N ASP A 111 11.07 -6.08 11.44
CA ASP A 111 10.15 -7.21 11.58
C ASP A 111 8.67 -6.79 11.58
N ILE A 112 8.36 -5.58 12.06
CA ILE A 112 6.97 -5.10 12.13
C ILE A 112 6.42 -4.91 10.71
N THR A 113 7.14 -4.21 9.84
CA THR A 113 6.68 -3.98 8.46
C THR A 113 6.64 -5.28 7.66
N LEU A 114 7.62 -6.18 7.87
CA LEU A 114 7.62 -7.51 7.26
C LEU A 114 6.40 -8.35 7.65
N LYS A 115 5.97 -8.28 8.91
CA LYS A 115 4.77 -8.99 9.38
C LYS A 115 3.53 -8.56 8.59
N HIS A 116 3.32 -7.26 8.43
CA HIS A 116 2.17 -6.72 7.70
C HIS A 116 2.22 -7.06 6.20
N VAL A 117 3.40 -6.96 5.57
CA VAL A 117 3.59 -7.41 4.17
C VAL A 117 3.28 -8.91 4.01
N LYS A 118 3.74 -9.76 4.94
CA LYS A 118 3.43 -11.20 4.92
C LYS A 118 1.93 -11.46 5.08
N ASN A 119 1.24 -10.70 5.92
CA ASN A 119 -0.21 -10.80 6.07
C ASN A 119 -0.93 -10.49 4.75
N ILE A 120 -0.55 -9.42 4.06
CA ILE A 120 -1.09 -9.05 2.74
C ILE A 120 -0.85 -10.17 1.73
N VAL A 121 0.37 -10.69 1.63
CA VAL A 121 0.71 -11.80 0.73
C VAL A 121 -0.17 -13.03 1.02
N ASN A 122 -0.37 -13.35 2.30
CA ASN A 122 -1.24 -14.47 2.68
C ASN A 122 -2.71 -14.22 2.32
N LEU A 123 -3.19 -12.99 2.47
CA LEU A 123 -4.56 -12.61 2.10
C LEU A 123 -4.78 -12.69 0.58
N LEU A 124 -3.83 -12.24 -0.25
CA LEU A 124 -3.91 -12.38 -1.72
C LEU A 124 -3.88 -13.85 -2.14
N ASN A 125 -2.93 -14.64 -1.61
CA ASN A 125 -2.81 -16.06 -1.94
C ASN A 125 -4.07 -16.85 -1.54
N LYS A 126 -4.74 -16.51 -0.43
CA LYS A 126 -5.99 -17.15 0.00
C LYS A 126 -7.18 -16.84 -0.93
N ASN A 127 -7.08 -15.77 -1.71
CA ASN A 127 -8.12 -15.30 -2.62
C ASN A 127 -7.73 -15.49 -4.10
N ASP A 128 -6.74 -16.35 -4.35
CA ASP A 128 -6.20 -16.69 -5.68
C ASP A 128 -5.81 -15.47 -6.53
N LEU A 129 -5.27 -14.44 -5.89
CA LEU A 129 -4.76 -13.24 -6.56
C LEU A 129 -3.25 -13.30 -6.74
N ASP A 130 -2.81 -12.97 -7.96
CA ASP A 130 -1.40 -12.86 -8.29
C ASP A 130 -0.71 -11.74 -7.49
N LEU A 131 0.49 -12.05 -7.01
CA LEU A 131 1.32 -11.08 -6.30
C LEU A 131 1.99 -10.12 -7.30
N PRO A 132 2.10 -8.82 -6.97
CA PRO A 132 2.94 -7.90 -7.73
C PRO A 132 4.40 -8.37 -7.78
N SER A 133 5.11 -8.01 -8.85
CA SER A 133 6.55 -8.28 -8.93
C SER A 133 7.32 -7.44 -7.90
N ILE A 134 8.17 -8.09 -7.11
CA ILE A 134 9.11 -7.45 -6.19
C ILE A 134 10.25 -6.72 -6.93
N ASP A 135 10.53 -7.08 -8.20
CA ASP A 135 11.62 -6.46 -8.95
C ASP A 135 11.41 -4.96 -9.14
N LYS A 136 10.13 -4.54 -9.23
CA LYS A 136 9.73 -3.13 -9.36
C LYS A 136 10.15 -2.26 -8.17
N ILE A 137 10.48 -2.83 -7.01
CA ILE A 137 10.83 -2.09 -5.79
C ILE A 137 12.24 -2.39 -5.26
N LYS A 138 13.01 -3.27 -5.93
CA LYS A 138 14.37 -3.64 -5.50
C LYS A 138 15.34 -2.46 -5.46
N PHE A 139 15.03 -1.37 -6.16
CA PHE A 139 15.82 -0.14 -6.12
C PHE A 139 15.79 0.54 -4.74
N SER A 140 14.78 0.28 -3.91
CA SER A 140 14.64 0.93 -2.59
C SER A 140 15.18 0.02 -1.49
N SER A 141 16.36 0.36 -0.98
CA SER A 141 17.15 -0.53 -0.12
C SER A 141 16.99 -0.18 1.36
N ILE A 142 16.95 -1.21 2.21
CA ILE A 142 17.00 -1.07 3.68
C ILE A 142 18.30 -0.42 4.18
N SER A 143 19.37 -0.41 3.37
CA SER A 143 20.62 0.27 3.74
C SER A 143 20.53 1.79 3.61
N GLU A 144 19.47 2.32 3.00
CA GLU A 144 19.28 3.75 2.77
C GLU A 144 18.45 4.37 3.89
N ASN A 145 18.85 5.58 4.33
CA ASN A 145 18.06 6.42 5.24
C ASN A 145 17.53 5.65 6.47
N ASP A 146 18.45 4.98 7.19
CA ASP A 146 18.16 4.20 8.40
C ASP A 146 17.05 3.14 8.24
N GLY A 147 16.95 2.51 7.06
CA GLY A 147 15.93 1.48 6.77
C GLY A 147 14.67 2.01 6.12
N LEU A 148 14.46 3.33 6.12
CA LEU A 148 13.28 3.94 5.51
C LEU A 148 13.32 3.88 3.98
N GLY A 149 14.53 3.90 3.38
CA GLY A 149 14.69 4.01 1.93
C GLY A 149 14.78 5.46 1.47
N ASN A 150 15.46 5.71 0.35
CA ASN A 150 15.44 7.02 -0.28
C ASN A 150 14.03 7.43 -0.72
N ALA A 151 13.75 8.74 -0.75
CA ALA A 151 12.45 9.26 -1.18
C ALA A 151 12.30 9.15 -2.70
N PHE A 152 11.11 8.82 -3.18
CA PHE A 152 10.80 8.73 -4.61
C PHE A 152 9.34 9.07 -4.87
N LYS A 153 9.02 9.47 -6.11
CA LYS A 153 7.64 9.80 -6.50
C LYS A 153 6.96 8.61 -7.15
N CYS A 154 5.68 8.46 -6.88
CA CYS A 154 4.82 7.49 -7.54
C CYS A 154 3.72 8.24 -8.31
N LYS A 155 3.28 7.66 -9.42
CA LYS A 155 2.09 8.10 -10.16
C LYS A 155 1.19 6.89 -10.37
N ILE A 156 -0.11 7.12 -10.29
CA ILE A 156 -1.10 6.16 -10.76
C ILE A 156 -1.34 6.39 -12.25
N GLY A 157 -1.56 5.31 -12.97
CA GLY A 157 -2.05 5.29 -14.32
C GLY A 157 -3.07 4.17 -14.48
N TYR A 158 -3.54 4.00 -15.71
CA TYR A 158 -4.42 2.91 -16.09
C TYR A 158 -3.77 2.17 -17.26
N ASP A 159 -3.88 0.85 -17.25
CA ASP A 159 -3.48 0.06 -18.42
C ASP A 159 -4.54 0.10 -19.52
N ASP A 160 -4.30 -0.60 -20.63
CA ASP A 160 -5.21 -0.66 -21.77
C ASP A 160 -6.58 -1.30 -21.43
N ALA A 161 -6.69 -1.98 -20.29
CA ALA A 161 -7.92 -2.57 -19.76
C ALA A 161 -8.63 -1.66 -18.74
N TYR A 162 -8.16 -0.42 -18.54
CA TYR A 162 -8.62 0.51 -17.51
C TYR A 162 -8.41 0.01 -16.08
N GLU A 163 -7.46 -0.91 -15.87
CA GLU A 163 -7.05 -1.36 -14.55
C GLU A 163 -6.00 -0.42 -13.94
N TYR A 164 -6.03 -0.22 -12.61
CA TYR A 164 -5.02 0.59 -11.93
C TYR A 164 -3.62 -0.01 -12.06
N GLU A 165 -2.67 0.78 -12.55
CA GLU A 165 -1.24 0.47 -12.53
C GLU A 165 -0.43 1.56 -11.79
N MET A 166 0.58 1.12 -11.04
CA MET A 166 1.56 2.03 -10.44
C MET A 166 2.75 2.26 -11.36
N HIS A 167 3.03 3.53 -11.65
CA HIS A 167 4.23 3.97 -12.35
C HIS A 167 5.18 4.69 -11.39
N TYR A 168 6.43 4.21 -11.32
CA TYR A 168 7.47 4.81 -10.49
C TYR A 168 8.16 5.95 -11.23
N VAL A 169 8.19 7.13 -10.61
CA VAL A 169 9.05 8.23 -11.04
C VAL A 169 10.20 8.29 -10.05
N VAL A 170 11.14 7.37 -10.24
CA VAL A 170 12.41 7.39 -9.50
C VAL A 170 13.27 8.47 -10.15
N ASN A 171 13.40 9.61 -9.47
CA ASN A 171 14.51 10.51 -9.78
C ASN A 171 15.75 9.78 -9.29
N VAL A 172 16.46 9.09 -10.19
CA VAL A 172 17.80 8.60 -9.90
C VAL A 172 18.66 9.85 -9.71
N VAL A 173 18.83 10.27 -8.46
CA VAL A 173 19.89 11.22 -8.13
C VAL A 173 21.16 10.40 -8.21
N ASN A 174 21.83 10.45 -9.35
CA ASN A 174 23.21 10.03 -9.46
C ASN A 174 24.02 11.05 -8.66
N ASP A 175 24.37 10.71 -7.43
CA ASP A 175 25.51 11.33 -6.72
C ASP A 175 26.55 10.24 -6.44
#